data_AF-A0A935IDX5-F1
#
_entry.id   AF-A0A935IDX5-F1
#
_cell.length_a   1.000
_cell.length_b   1.000
_cell.length_c   1.000
_cell.angle_alpha   90.00
_cell.angle_beta   90.00
_cell.angle_gamma   90.00
#
_symmetry.space_group_name_H-M   'P 1'
#
loop_
_entity.id
_entity.type
_entity.pdbx_description
1 polymer ?
#
loop_
_entity_poly.entity_id
_entity_poly.type
_entity_poly.pdbx_seq_one_letter_code
_entity_poly.pdbx_strand_id
1 'polypeptide(L)'
;MVRHREVVYRGFPLMALAALVLAGCGGGGGGAAAVAVSPGPGTAAPTVSLSAGPASVASGGTTVLTWSSQNATSCTAGGGWSGSLATSGTQRSGALAATTTFTVTCSGSGGSASQSVSVTVTNSPPGAAAGTYAISWDPVSDPAVIGFRVYYSRTSIASAASFFDVGAGSTSADFAPGSNGFLAGDTLHMAVATRGANGAVSDLSLEVTAVLQ
;
A
#
# COMPACT_ATOMS: atom_id res chain seq x y z
N MET A 1 -24.81 -20.07 -11.06
CA MET A 1 -23.63 -20.92 -11.34
C MET A 1 -22.39 -20.04 -11.35
N VAL A 2 -21.65 -20.05 -10.25
CA VAL A 2 -20.42 -19.26 -10.07
C VAL A 2 -19.27 -19.99 -10.76
N ARG A 3 -18.56 -19.35 -11.68
CA ARG A 3 -17.27 -19.84 -12.19
C ARG A 3 -16.19 -18.83 -11.86
N HIS A 4 -15.33 -19.21 -10.92
CA HIS A 4 -14.04 -18.59 -10.66
C HIS A 4 -13.19 -18.58 -11.93
N ARG A 5 -12.54 -17.44 -12.21
CA ARG A 5 -11.44 -17.35 -13.17
C ARG A 5 -10.14 -17.21 -12.38
N GLU A 6 -9.29 -18.22 -12.47
CA GLU A 6 -7.92 -18.20 -12.00
C GLU A 6 -7.02 -17.46 -13.00
N VAL A 7 -6.13 -16.61 -12.47
CA VAL A 7 -5.10 -15.90 -13.22
C VAL A 7 -3.88 -16.82 -13.34
N VAL A 8 -3.64 -17.33 -14.54
CA VAL A 8 -2.43 -18.10 -14.87
C VAL A 8 -1.35 -17.12 -15.34
N TYR A 9 -0.35 -16.86 -14.49
CA TYR A 9 0.89 -16.19 -14.90
C TYR A 9 1.72 -17.15 -15.76
N ARG A 10 1.86 -16.86 -17.06
CA ARG A 10 2.77 -17.57 -17.97
C ARG A 10 4.12 -16.87 -18.01
N GLY A 11 5.16 -17.59 -17.60
CA GLY A 11 6.55 -17.16 -17.63
C GLY A 11 7.04 -16.81 -19.03
N PHE A 12 7.75 -15.70 -19.13
CA PHE A 12 8.45 -15.23 -20.33
C PHE A 12 9.87 -15.84 -20.34
N PRO A 13 10.32 -16.50 -21.42
CA PRO A 13 11.62 -17.16 -21.46
C PRO A 13 12.76 -16.22 -21.88
N LEU A 14 13.96 -16.61 -21.42
CA LEU A 14 15.27 -16.07 -21.73
C LEU A 14 15.63 -16.15 -23.23
N MET A 15 16.26 -15.08 -23.72
CA MET A 15 17.24 -15.03 -24.82
C MET A 15 18.18 -13.86 -24.49
N ALA A 16 19.45 -13.79 -24.84
CA ALA A 16 20.52 -14.67 -25.34
C ALA A 16 21.75 -13.73 -25.45
N LEU A 17 22.97 -14.22 -25.26
CA LEU A 17 24.11 -14.03 -26.18
C LEU A 17 25.43 -14.52 -25.54
N ALA A 18 26.01 -15.56 -26.18
CA ALA A 18 27.44 -15.85 -26.21
C ALA A 18 28.10 -14.92 -27.26
N ALA A 19 29.41 -14.67 -27.36
CA ALA A 19 30.66 -15.20 -26.82
C ALA A 19 31.75 -14.10 -26.99
N LEU A 20 32.96 -14.25 -26.41
CA LEU A 20 34.28 -14.24 -27.11
C LEU A 20 35.49 -14.05 -26.15
N VAL A 21 36.23 -15.15 -25.93
CA VAL A 21 37.69 -15.39 -25.81
C VAL A 21 38.65 -14.31 -25.26
N LEU A 22 39.50 -14.68 -24.28
CA LEU A 22 40.98 -14.74 -24.38
C LEU A 22 41.67 -15.21 -23.08
N ALA A 23 42.79 -15.90 -23.28
CA ALA A 23 43.62 -16.59 -22.30
C ALA A 23 44.39 -15.64 -21.35
N GLY A 24 44.75 -16.17 -20.17
CA GLY A 24 45.70 -15.55 -19.26
C GLY A 24 46.00 -16.40 -18.03
N CYS A 25 46.94 -17.32 -18.15
CA CYS A 25 47.62 -17.92 -16.99
C CYS A 25 48.61 -16.87 -16.45
N GLY A 26 48.48 -16.51 -15.18
CA GLY A 26 49.40 -15.59 -14.50
C GLY A 26 49.18 -15.63 -12.99
N GLY A 27 50.07 -16.34 -12.29
CA GLY A 27 50.10 -16.39 -10.83
C GLY A 27 50.79 -15.19 -10.19
N GLY A 28 50.75 -15.14 -8.85
CA GLY A 28 51.55 -14.21 -8.06
C GLY A 28 50.98 -14.03 -6.66
N GLY A 29 51.60 -14.67 -5.67
CA GLY A 29 51.22 -14.60 -4.27
C GLY A 29 51.53 -13.27 -3.59
N GLY A 30 50.88 -13.04 -2.46
CA GLY A 30 51.13 -11.94 -1.56
C GLY A 30 50.29 -12.11 -0.31
N GLY A 31 50.80 -12.87 0.65
CA GLY A 31 50.17 -13.05 1.95
C GLY A 31 50.07 -11.72 2.68
N ALA A 32 48.86 -11.20 2.81
CA ALA A 32 48.46 -10.58 4.06
C ALA A 32 47.68 -11.66 4.79
N ALA A 33 48.20 -12.14 5.91
CA ALA A 33 47.44 -12.96 6.83
C ALA A 33 46.19 -12.18 7.24
N ALA A 34 45.08 -12.35 6.52
CA ALA A 34 43.78 -12.22 7.13
C ALA A 34 43.84 -13.25 8.24
N VAL A 35 43.86 -12.77 9.49
CA VAL A 35 43.64 -13.60 10.66
C VAL A 35 42.25 -14.17 10.45
N ALA A 36 42.18 -15.33 9.79
CA ALA A 36 40.96 -16.11 9.73
C ALA A 36 40.75 -16.56 11.17
N VAL A 37 39.97 -15.76 11.91
CA VAL A 37 39.39 -16.20 13.16
C VAL A 37 38.53 -17.38 12.77
N SER A 38 39.08 -18.58 12.95
CA SER A 38 38.35 -19.83 12.86
C SER A 38 37.07 -19.65 13.68
N PRO A 39 35.86 -19.77 13.11
CA PRO A 39 34.65 -19.65 13.89
C PRO A 39 34.71 -20.74 14.95
N GLY A 40 34.88 -20.34 16.20
CA GLY A 40 34.67 -21.20 17.34
C GLY A 40 33.27 -21.82 17.27
N PRO A 41 33.01 -22.91 18.00
CA PRO A 41 31.79 -23.69 17.85
C PRO A 41 30.54 -22.80 18.02
N GLY A 42 29.78 -22.64 16.93
CA GLY A 42 28.34 -22.34 16.92
C GLY A 42 27.88 -21.03 17.55
N THR A 43 28.40 -19.87 17.15
CA THR A 43 27.70 -18.60 17.45
C THR A 43 26.44 -18.49 16.60
N ALA A 44 25.28 -18.80 17.20
CA ALA A 44 23.99 -18.69 16.53
C ALA A 44 23.76 -17.26 16.02
N ALA A 45 23.36 -17.13 14.75
CA ALA A 45 23.04 -15.84 14.17
C ALA A 45 21.84 -15.20 14.90
N PRO A 46 21.86 -13.88 15.15
CA PRO A 46 20.72 -13.22 15.76
C PRO A 46 19.52 -13.25 14.82
N THR A 47 18.32 -13.33 15.41
CA THR A 47 17.06 -13.11 14.69
C THR A 47 16.34 -11.93 15.32
N VAL A 48 15.52 -11.23 14.54
CA VAL A 48 14.67 -10.14 15.05
C VAL A 48 13.31 -10.21 14.38
N SER A 49 12.28 -9.89 15.14
CA SER A 49 10.90 -9.73 14.70
C SER A 49 10.42 -8.35 15.12
N LEU A 50 9.64 -7.71 14.26
CA LEU A 50 9.08 -6.38 14.49
C LEU A 50 7.67 -6.34 13.93
N SER A 51 6.72 -5.88 14.73
CA SER A 51 5.34 -5.66 14.33
C SER A 51 4.85 -4.29 14.78
N ALA A 52 3.90 -3.73 14.04
CA ALA A 52 3.22 -2.48 14.35
C ALA A 52 1.71 -2.70 14.39
N GLY A 53 1.07 -2.33 15.49
CA GLY A 53 -0.37 -2.44 15.69
C GLY A 53 -0.96 -1.13 16.19
N PRO A 54 -1.77 -0.41 15.39
CA PRO A 54 -2.18 -0.67 13.99
C PRO A 54 -1.11 -0.30 12.94
N ALA A 55 -1.13 -0.97 11.77
CA ALA A 55 -0.24 -0.69 10.63
C ALA A 55 -0.70 0.49 9.75
N SER A 56 -1.88 1.04 10.02
CA SER A 56 -2.41 2.25 9.36
C SER A 56 -3.08 3.14 10.39
N VAL A 57 -2.75 4.42 10.39
CA VAL A 57 -3.28 5.43 11.32
C VAL A 57 -3.66 6.70 10.57
N ALA A 58 -4.64 7.45 11.08
CA ALA A 58 -4.88 8.81 10.59
C ALA A 58 -3.70 9.72 10.97
N SER A 59 -3.55 10.85 10.27
CA SER A 59 -2.56 11.86 10.63
C SER A 59 -2.72 12.32 12.09
N GLY A 60 -1.62 12.34 12.83
CA GLY A 60 -1.59 12.58 14.27
C GLY A 60 -1.83 11.33 15.13
N GLY A 61 -2.19 10.20 14.51
CA GLY A 61 -2.36 8.91 15.19
C GLY A 61 -1.04 8.29 15.64
N THR A 62 -1.15 7.27 16.49
CA THR A 62 0.00 6.53 17.05
C THR A 62 -0.15 5.04 16.80
N THR A 63 0.95 4.34 16.59
CA THR A 63 1.01 2.88 16.56
C THR A 63 1.72 2.32 17.80
N VAL A 64 1.54 1.04 18.08
CA VAL A 64 2.34 0.31 19.06
C VAL A 64 3.30 -0.62 18.32
N LEU A 65 4.60 -0.37 18.49
CA LEU A 65 5.67 -1.19 17.96
C LEU A 65 6.03 -2.26 18.98
N THR A 66 6.08 -3.52 18.55
CA THR A 66 6.53 -4.64 19.38
C THR A 66 7.66 -5.37 18.66
N TRP A 67 8.75 -5.63 19.38
CA TRP A 67 9.90 -6.34 18.83
C TRP A 67 10.40 -7.42 19.78
N SER A 68 10.99 -8.47 19.19
CA SER A 68 11.72 -9.49 19.94
C SER A 68 12.87 -10.03 19.11
N SER A 69 13.97 -10.39 19.78
CA SER A 69 15.16 -10.96 19.15
C SER A 69 15.64 -12.21 19.88
N GLN A 70 16.33 -13.10 19.16
CA GLN A 70 17.05 -14.23 19.74
C GLN A 70 18.53 -14.12 19.38
N ASN A 71 19.41 -14.59 20.26
CA ASN A 71 20.87 -14.59 20.09
C ASN A 71 21.49 -13.18 19.85
N ALA A 72 20.76 -12.12 20.17
CA ALA A 72 21.24 -10.74 20.13
C ALA A 72 21.64 -10.24 21.53
N THR A 73 22.67 -9.41 21.58
CA THR A 73 23.14 -8.75 22.81
C THR A 73 22.77 -7.27 22.86
N SER A 74 22.49 -6.66 21.72
CA SER A 74 22.10 -5.24 21.61
C SER A 74 21.15 -5.05 20.45
N CYS A 75 20.21 -4.11 20.58
CA CYS A 75 19.33 -3.70 19.49
C CYS A 75 19.30 -2.18 19.39
N THR A 76 19.14 -1.66 18.18
CA THR A 76 19.03 -0.22 17.89
C THR A 76 17.82 0.05 17.03
N ALA A 77 17.14 1.15 17.34
CA ALA A 77 16.05 1.71 16.55
C ALA A 77 16.61 2.56 15.40
N GLY A 78 15.97 2.49 14.23
CA GLY A 78 16.24 3.34 13.08
C GLY A 78 14.99 3.66 12.26
N GLY A 79 15.05 4.68 11.41
CA GLY A 79 13.91 5.16 10.64
C GLY A 79 13.06 6.17 11.42
N GLY A 80 11.79 5.86 11.66
CA GLY A 80 10.82 6.69 12.39
C GLY A 80 11.03 6.86 13.89
N TRP A 81 12.10 6.25 14.41
CA TRP A 81 12.51 6.25 15.81
C TRP A 81 14.02 6.07 15.87
N SER A 82 14.62 6.37 17.02
CA SER A 82 16.06 6.26 17.22
C SER A 82 16.38 5.89 18.67
N GLY A 83 17.61 5.40 18.88
CA GLY A 83 18.13 5.06 20.20
C GLY A 83 18.39 3.58 20.41
N SER A 84 18.94 3.26 21.58
CA SER A 84 19.21 1.89 22.00
C SER A 84 17.94 1.24 22.51
N LEU A 85 17.68 0.01 22.09
CA LEU A 85 16.54 -0.80 22.49
C LEU A 85 17.01 -1.99 23.33
N ALA A 86 16.14 -2.46 24.24
CA ALA A 86 16.27 -3.80 24.79
C ALA A 86 16.13 -4.85 23.68
N THR A 87 16.57 -6.08 23.92
CA THR A 87 16.46 -7.19 22.95
C THR A 87 15.02 -7.61 22.67
N SER A 88 14.08 -7.22 23.52
CA SER A 88 12.64 -7.33 23.28
C SER A 88 11.91 -6.20 24.02
N GLY A 89 10.71 -5.85 23.54
CA GLY A 89 9.90 -4.84 24.19
C GLY A 89 8.74 -4.33 23.34
N THR A 90 8.05 -3.34 23.90
CA THR A 90 6.94 -2.64 23.25
C THR A 90 7.11 -1.15 23.46
N GLN A 91 6.89 -0.35 22.42
CA GLN A 91 6.96 1.10 22.48
C GLN A 91 5.86 1.73 21.62
N ARG A 92 5.20 2.76 22.15
CA ARG A 92 4.26 3.56 21.39
C ARG A 92 5.01 4.55 20.49
N SER A 93 4.62 4.67 19.24
CA SER A 93 5.14 5.74 18.38
C SER A 93 4.68 7.11 18.88
N GLY A 94 5.43 8.15 18.55
CA GLY A 94 4.89 9.51 18.57
C GLY A 94 3.75 9.68 17.56
N ALA A 95 3.13 10.86 17.55
CA ALA A 95 2.13 11.22 16.56
C ALA A 95 2.75 11.22 15.15
N LEU A 96 2.19 10.44 14.23
CA LEU A 96 2.70 10.29 12.88
C LEU A 96 1.97 11.22 11.92
N ALA A 97 2.72 12.09 11.23
CA ALA A 97 2.18 13.01 10.23
C ALA A 97 2.30 12.48 8.79
N ALA A 98 3.16 11.49 8.56
CA ALA A 98 3.39 10.87 7.25
C ALA A 98 3.73 9.38 7.41
N THR A 99 3.57 8.60 6.33
CA THR A 99 3.95 7.19 6.30
C THR A 99 5.39 7.04 6.75
N THR A 100 5.58 6.24 7.80
CA THR A 100 6.85 6.15 8.52
C THR A 100 7.28 4.70 8.61
N THR A 101 8.53 4.42 8.25
CA THR A 101 9.14 3.10 8.38
C THR A 101 9.96 3.03 9.66
N PHE A 102 9.69 2.03 10.49
CA PHE A 102 10.43 1.72 11.70
C PHE A 102 11.30 0.50 11.47
N THR A 103 12.56 0.59 11.86
CA THR A 103 13.55 -0.47 11.71
C THR A 103 14.13 -0.82 13.08
N VAL A 104 14.31 -2.11 13.35
CA VAL A 104 15.13 -2.61 14.47
C VAL A 104 16.30 -3.37 13.88
N THR A 105 17.51 -3.04 14.34
CA THR A 105 18.73 -3.78 14.04
C THR A 105 19.29 -4.35 15.32
N CYS A 106 19.43 -5.67 15.39
CA CYS A 106 19.97 -6.38 16.54
C CYS A 106 21.30 -7.04 16.19
N SER A 107 22.28 -6.91 17.07
CA SER A 107 23.64 -7.46 16.90
C SER A 107 23.97 -8.43 18.03
N GLY A 108 24.73 -9.46 17.70
CA GLY A 108 25.21 -10.51 18.61
C GLY A 108 26.53 -11.11 18.12
N SER A 109 27.04 -12.11 18.84
CA SER A 109 28.30 -12.78 18.48
C SER A 109 28.25 -13.53 17.14
N GLY A 110 27.04 -13.86 16.65
CA GLY A 110 26.79 -14.48 15.35
C GLY A 110 26.56 -13.50 14.20
N GLY A 111 26.71 -12.18 14.41
CA GLY A 111 26.51 -11.16 13.38
C GLY A 111 25.40 -10.16 13.73
N SER A 112 24.65 -9.70 12.73
CA SER A 112 23.54 -8.74 12.90
C SER A 112 22.32 -9.15 12.07
N ALA A 113 21.13 -8.85 12.58
CA ALA A 113 19.85 -9.02 11.90
C ALA A 113 19.04 -7.73 11.96
N SER A 114 18.25 -7.45 10.92
CA SER A 114 17.40 -6.27 10.85
C SER A 114 16.01 -6.61 10.37
N GLN A 115 15.00 -5.90 10.88
CA GLN A 115 13.62 -5.96 10.43
C GLN A 115 13.01 -4.57 10.38
N SER A 116 12.12 -4.36 9.41
CA SER A 116 11.44 -3.09 9.19
C SER A 116 9.94 -3.29 9.04
N VAL A 117 9.16 -2.35 9.58
CA VAL A 117 7.71 -2.27 9.41
C VAL A 117 7.32 -0.86 9.00
N SER A 118 6.46 -0.72 8.00
CA SER A 118 5.93 0.57 7.56
C SER A 118 4.54 0.80 8.13
N VAL A 119 4.34 1.97 8.73
CA VAL A 119 3.04 2.43 9.22
C VAL A 119 2.54 3.51 8.28
N THR A 120 1.44 3.23 7.59
CA THR A 120 0.84 4.17 6.65
C THR A 120 0.06 5.24 7.40
N VAL A 121 0.28 6.50 7.05
CA VAL A 121 -0.54 7.62 7.54
C VAL A 121 -1.56 7.99 6.48
N THR A 122 -2.83 7.95 6.85
CA THR A 122 -3.92 8.45 6.00
C THR A 122 -4.23 9.89 6.37
N ASN A 123 -4.17 10.79 5.38
CA ASN A 123 -4.49 12.21 5.55
C ASN A 123 -6.00 12.49 5.46
N SER A 124 -6.84 11.54 5.89
CA SER A 124 -8.28 11.73 5.87
C SER A 124 -8.67 12.71 6.98
N PRO A 125 -9.47 13.75 6.71
CA PRO A 125 -10.00 14.63 7.74
C PRO A 125 -10.68 13.82 8.86
N PRO A 126 -10.60 14.26 10.13
CA PRO A 126 -11.34 13.63 11.22
C PRO A 126 -12.84 13.55 10.86
N GLY A 127 -13.40 12.34 10.93
CA GLY A 127 -14.81 12.10 10.61
C GLY A 127 -15.12 11.93 9.12
N ALA A 128 -14.13 11.89 8.24
CA ALA A 128 -14.35 11.55 6.84
C ALA A 128 -14.97 10.15 6.68
N ALA A 129 -15.91 10.02 5.74
CA ALA A 129 -16.56 8.76 5.42
C ALA A 129 -15.54 7.69 5.00
N ALA A 130 -15.66 6.51 5.58
CA ALA A 130 -14.76 5.40 5.35
C ALA A 130 -15.21 4.52 4.18
N GLY A 131 -14.25 3.83 3.58
CA GLY A 131 -14.48 2.81 2.55
C GLY A 131 -14.57 3.33 1.12
N THR A 132 -14.72 2.38 0.22
CA THR A 132 -14.92 2.58 -1.23
C THR A 132 -16.25 1.95 -1.60
N TYR A 133 -17.07 2.70 -2.32
CA TYR A 133 -18.40 2.32 -2.76
C TYR A 133 -18.35 2.01 -4.25
N ALA A 134 -18.80 0.81 -4.63
CA ALA A 134 -18.95 0.45 -6.04
C ALA A 134 -20.31 0.97 -6.54
N ILE A 135 -20.27 1.92 -7.47
CA ILE A 135 -21.45 2.42 -8.17
C ILE A 135 -21.60 1.56 -9.40
N SER A 136 -22.75 0.92 -9.58
CA SER A 136 -23.01 0.07 -10.75
C SER A 136 -24.26 0.53 -11.47
N TRP A 137 -24.26 0.36 -12.79
CA TRP A 137 -25.37 0.68 -13.68
C TRP A 137 -25.52 -0.39 -14.75
N ASP A 138 -26.72 -0.43 -15.34
CA ASP A 138 -27.02 -1.35 -16.43
C ASP A 138 -26.20 -1.04 -17.69
N PRO A 139 -25.78 -2.06 -18.45
CA PRO A 139 -25.03 -1.86 -19.67
C PRO A 139 -25.88 -1.15 -20.74
N VAL A 140 -25.28 -0.16 -21.40
CA VAL A 140 -25.90 0.58 -22.51
C VAL A 140 -25.32 0.09 -23.84
N SER A 141 -26.19 -0.35 -24.75
CA SER A 141 -25.81 -0.93 -26.06
C SER A 141 -25.74 0.09 -27.22
N ASP A 142 -25.97 1.37 -26.93
CA ASP A 142 -25.90 2.44 -27.93
C ASP A 142 -24.44 2.71 -28.35
N PRO A 143 -24.08 2.49 -29.63
CA PRO A 143 -22.73 2.71 -30.13
C PRO A 143 -22.30 4.18 -30.13
N ALA A 144 -23.22 5.13 -29.97
CA ALA A 144 -22.89 6.55 -29.85
C ALA A 144 -22.36 6.92 -28.45
N VAL A 145 -22.51 6.04 -27.45
CA VAL A 145 -22.05 6.25 -26.08
C VAL A 145 -20.57 5.93 -25.97
N ILE A 146 -19.78 6.94 -25.61
CA ILE A 146 -18.32 6.85 -25.43
C ILE A 146 -17.91 6.82 -23.96
N GLY A 147 -18.87 6.83 -23.04
CA GLY A 147 -18.61 6.80 -21.60
C GLY A 147 -19.81 7.21 -20.78
N PHE A 148 -19.56 7.38 -19.49
CA PHE A 148 -20.56 7.75 -18.50
C PHE A 148 -20.07 8.93 -17.69
N ARG A 149 -21.00 9.74 -17.21
CA ARG A 149 -20.74 10.78 -16.22
C ARG A 149 -21.47 10.41 -14.94
N VAL A 150 -20.72 10.27 -13.87
CA VAL A 150 -21.27 9.97 -12.55
C VAL A 150 -21.33 11.27 -11.77
N TYR A 151 -22.53 11.62 -11.32
CA TYR A 151 -22.83 12.79 -10.52
C TYR A 151 -22.97 12.40 -9.06
N TYR A 152 -22.45 13.25 -8.16
CA TYR A 152 -22.55 13.05 -6.72
C TYR A 152 -22.78 14.37 -5.97
N SER A 153 -23.55 14.31 -4.89
CA SER A 153 -23.87 15.46 -4.03
C SER A 153 -24.19 15.03 -2.59
N ARG A 154 -24.27 15.99 -1.67
CA ARG A 154 -24.72 15.80 -0.28
C ARG A 154 -26.20 16.11 -0.05
N THR A 155 -26.84 16.77 -1.01
CA THR A 155 -28.20 17.30 -0.83
C THR A 155 -29.13 16.86 -1.95
N SER A 156 -28.70 17.01 -3.20
CA SER A 156 -29.39 16.49 -4.37
C SER A 156 -28.52 16.64 -5.62
N ILE A 157 -28.66 15.72 -6.57
CA ILE A 157 -28.01 15.80 -7.88
C ILE A 157 -28.57 16.95 -8.74
N ALA A 158 -29.78 17.43 -8.47
CA ALA A 158 -30.50 18.35 -9.33
C ALA A 158 -29.96 19.80 -9.28
N SER A 159 -29.25 20.17 -8.21
CA SER A 159 -28.93 21.57 -7.92
C SER A 159 -27.44 21.84 -7.66
N ALA A 160 -26.65 20.83 -7.28
CA ALA A 160 -25.25 21.03 -6.89
C ALA A 160 -24.45 19.71 -6.96
N ALA A 161 -24.38 19.09 -8.13
CA ALA A 161 -23.62 17.86 -8.32
C ALA A 161 -22.20 18.14 -8.82
N SER A 162 -21.22 17.60 -8.10
CA SER A 162 -19.89 17.35 -8.67
C SER A 162 -19.96 16.10 -9.55
N PHE A 163 -19.00 15.95 -10.47
CA PHE A 163 -19.00 14.79 -11.37
C PHE A 163 -17.60 14.27 -11.66
N PHE A 164 -17.54 13.02 -12.11
CA PHE A 164 -16.38 12.42 -12.73
C PHE A 164 -16.81 11.58 -13.94
N ASP A 165 -15.91 11.40 -14.90
CA ASP A 165 -16.16 10.67 -16.13
C ASP A 165 -15.58 9.25 -16.06
N VAL A 166 -16.31 8.30 -16.63
CA VAL A 166 -15.95 6.88 -16.71
C VAL A 166 -15.92 6.47 -18.18
N GLY A 167 -14.93 5.66 -18.58
CA GLY A 167 -14.74 5.26 -19.98
C GLY A 167 -15.85 4.36 -20.53
N ALA A 168 -15.91 4.28 -21.86
CA ALA A 168 -16.85 3.41 -22.58
C ALA A 168 -16.77 1.94 -22.12
N GLY A 169 -17.90 1.23 -22.14
CA GLY A 169 -17.97 -0.19 -21.80
C GLY A 169 -17.91 -0.52 -20.30
N SER A 170 -17.74 0.50 -19.44
CA SER A 170 -17.80 0.31 -17.99
C SER A 170 -19.25 0.17 -17.52
N THR A 171 -19.51 -0.75 -16.59
CA THR A 171 -20.80 -0.90 -15.89
C THR A 171 -20.70 -0.59 -14.40
N SER A 172 -19.52 -0.13 -13.96
CA SER A 172 -19.28 0.29 -12.59
C SER A 172 -18.11 1.25 -12.47
N ALA A 173 -18.09 1.99 -11.35
CA ALA A 173 -16.96 2.81 -10.91
C ALA A 173 -16.85 2.80 -9.38
N ASP A 174 -15.62 2.83 -8.89
CA ASP A 174 -15.31 2.94 -7.47
C ASP A 174 -15.32 4.40 -7.02
N PHE A 175 -15.96 4.68 -5.88
CA PHE A 175 -16.03 6.02 -5.30
C PHE A 175 -15.62 6.00 -3.82
N ALA A 176 -14.67 6.86 -3.48
CA ALA A 176 -14.20 7.06 -2.11
C ALA A 176 -14.77 8.38 -1.56
N PRO A 177 -15.89 8.36 -0.80
CA PRO A 177 -16.55 9.58 -0.34
C PRO A 177 -15.67 10.45 0.57
N GLY A 178 -14.86 9.85 1.45
CA GLY A 178 -13.94 10.59 2.32
C GLY A 178 -12.92 11.43 1.54
N SER A 179 -12.41 10.91 0.42
CA SER A 179 -11.51 11.66 -0.48
C SER A 179 -12.19 12.83 -1.20
N ASN A 180 -13.52 12.81 -1.26
CA ASN A 180 -14.36 13.87 -1.83
C ASN A 180 -14.99 14.74 -0.73
N GLY A 181 -14.42 14.68 0.49
CA GLY A 181 -14.77 15.53 1.63
C GLY A 181 -16.06 15.17 2.36
N PHE A 182 -16.70 14.05 2.03
CA PHE A 182 -17.87 13.58 2.76
C PHE A 182 -17.48 13.06 4.14
N LEU A 183 -18.36 13.27 5.11
CA LEU A 183 -18.21 12.81 6.49
C LEU A 183 -19.05 11.55 6.75
N ALA A 184 -18.67 10.78 7.76
CA ALA A 184 -19.49 9.68 8.26
C ALA A 184 -20.85 10.24 8.74
N GLY A 185 -21.94 9.60 8.32
CA GLY A 185 -23.31 10.07 8.55
C GLY A 185 -23.86 11.02 7.48
N ASP A 186 -23.02 11.54 6.57
CA ASP A 186 -23.54 12.26 5.39
C ASP A 186 -24.39 11.32 4.52
N THR A 187 -25.40 11.88 3.85
CA THR A 187 -26.15 11.16 2.81
C THR A 187 -25.54 11.49 1.45
N LEU A 188 -25.07 10.48 0.75
CA LEU A 188 -24.55 10.57 -0.60
C LEU A 188 -25.71 10.41 -1.59
N HIS A 189 -25.91 11.42 -2.45
CA HIS A 189 -26.87 11.39 -3.56
C HIS A 189 -26.11 11.18 -4.87
N MET A 190 -26.57 10.24 -5.71
CA MET A 190 -25.88 9.87 -6.94
C MET A 190 -26.82 9.64 -8.12
N ALA A 191 -26.32 9.93 -9.32
CA ALA A 191 -26.93 9.51 -10.58
C ALA A 191 -25.88 9.40 -11.68
N VAL A 192 -26.25 8.72 -12.76
CA VAL A 192 -25.40 8.49 -13.92
C VAL A 192 -26.08 9.03 -15.16
N ALA A 193 -25.32 9.61 -16.07
CA ALA A 193 -25.74 9.94 -17.42
C ALA A 193 -24.75 9.35 -18.43
N THR A 194 -25.21 9.04 -19.65
CA THR A 194 -24.32 8.62 -20.73
C THR A 194 -23.66 9.84 -21.37
N ARG A 195 -22.48 9.62 -21.96
CA ARG A 195 -21.74 10.64 -22.70
C ARG A 195 -21.56 10.23 -24.16
N GLY A 196 -21.92 11.13 -25.06
CA GLY A 196 -21.75 10.96 -26.51
C GLY A 196 -20.42 11.54 -27.02
N ALA A 197 -20.03 11.11 -28.23
CA ALA A 197 -18.76 11.49 -28.86
C ALA A 197 -18.58 13.00 -29.11
N ASN A 198 -19.69 13.75 -29.20
CA ASN A 198 -19.73 15.20 -29.37
C ASN A 198 -19.72 15.97 -28.04
N GLY A 199 -19.51 15.29 -26.91
CA GLY A 199 -19.59 15.87 -25.58
C GLY A 199 -21.02 16.05 -25.05
N ALA A 200 -22.05 15.58 -25.78
CA ALA A 200 -23.41 15.54 -25.29
C ALA A 200 -23.52 14.62 -24.07
N VAL A 201 -24.37 15.00 -23.13
CA VAL A 201 -24.70 14.22 -21.93
C VAL A 201 -26.19 13.95 -21.96
N SER A 202 -26.59 12.70 -21.70
CA SER A 202 -28.02 12.34 -21.62
C SER A 202 -28.69 12.96 -20.40
N ASP A 203 -30.02 12.74 -20.30
CA ASP A 203 -30.73 12.91 -19.05
C ASP A 203 -30.14 12.02 -17.94
N LEU A 204 -30.32 12.45 -16.69
CA LEU A 204 -29.88 11.74 -15.50
C LEU A 204 -30.71 10.47 -15.28
N SER A 205 -30.06 9.43 -14.75
CA SER A 205 -30.76 8.29 -14.14
C SER A 205 -31.61 8.71 -12.94
N LEU A 206 -32.37 7.77 -12.39
CA LEU A 206 -32.95 7.94 -11.06
C LEU A 206 -31.86 8.23 -10.02
N GLU A 207 -32.17 9.15 -9.11
CA GLU A 207 -31.30 9.46 -7.98
C GLU A 207 -31.30 8.30 -6.99
N VAL A 208 -30.11 7.86 -6.59
CA VAL A 208 -29.90 6.87 -5.54
C VAL A 208 -29.24 7.54 -4.34
N THR A 209 -29.61 7.12 -3.13
CA THR A 209 -29.03 7.65 -1.90
C THR A 209 -28.40 6.55 -1.04
N ALA A 210 -27.34 6.89 -0.31
CA ALA A 210 -26.69 6.01 0.65
C ALA A 210 -26.21 6.82 1.87
N VAL A 211 -26.43 6.30 3.08
CA VAL A 211 -25.86 6.88 4.31
C VAL A 211 -24.45 6.34 4.50
N LEU A 212 -23.50 7.25 4.65
CA LEU A 212 -22.08 6.92 4.71
C LEU A 212 -21.66 6.48 6.12
N GLN A 213 -20.78 5.47 6.17
CA GLN A 213 -20.18 4.97 7.41
C GLN A 213 -18.83 5.59 7.71
#